data_AF-A0A1C5GM36-F1
#
_entry.id   AF-A0A1C5GM36-F1
#
_cell.length_a   1.000
_cell.length_b   1.000
_cell.length_c   1.000
_cell.angle_alpha   90.00
_cell.angle_beta   90.00
_cell.angle_gamma   90.00
#
_symmetry.space_group_name_H-M   'P 1'
#
loop_
_entity.id
_entity.type
_entity.pdbx_description
1 polymer ?
#
loop_
_entity_poly.entity_id
_entity_poly.type
_entity_poly.pdbx_seq_one_letter_code
_entity_poly.pdbx_strand_id
1 'polypeptide(L)'
;MAQAWIVRAGRDDSYDALALDKHLIAVGWSAAGDLTDALSPGEIKDRVRAAYPDVERRAVENYAIQLIAFRSRMAEGDIVLFLRATSPDVAVGQVVGPYQYRTDLPSGIRHARAVHWSRTDVPRASVEREVLALPSLTTVYRINQADSIARLERLRGSAAPVAVLPDEPVTAADLDHDAAPFTNLKRNLNYARSLATAGQHLAQLKVGAFEVSDVFRAAWVQSVAALDHWVRQEVRARMLKLAAQPSIQRPRAFTAFQMSLGLVEQVQLGTKTLVDALDQQLRDQGHLVYQNPDKIREGFALVHDVKGFWDRVAQVLTQQGGDGVSFTGKEVQEQLRQIVQRRHKIAHEYDEDPANPKGKRPIDGAETTRTIDYIEQVAAAILDVLNSAADQPS
;
A
#
# COMPACT_ATOMS: atom_id res chain seq x y z
N MET A 1 13.25 2.90 27.61
CA MET A 1 13.85 3.28 26.31
C MET A 1 12.72 3.74 25.40
N ALA A 2 12.94 4.77 24.60
CA ALA A 2 11.96 5.24 23.63
C ALA A 2 11.64 4.14 22.62
N GLN A 3 10.37 4.01 22.24
CA GLN A 3 9.95 3.14 21.15
C GLN A 3 9.88 3.94 19.85
N ALA A 4 9.73 3.26 18.71
CA ALA A 4 9.48 3.91 17.44
C ALA A 4 8.17 3.42 16.83
N TRP A 5 7.46 4.35 16.20
CA TRP A 5 6.15 4.12 15.60
C TRP A 5 6.14 4.63 14.17
N ILE A 6 5.40 3.96 13.31
CA ILE A 6 4.99 4.48 12.02
C ILE A 6 3.52 4.87 12.12
N VAL A 7 3.20 6.08 11.68
CA VAL A 7 1.84 6.56 11.50
C VAL A 7 1.65 6.96 10.04
N ARG A 8 0.62 6.43 9.39
CA ARG A 8 0.25 6.81 8.02
C ARG A 8 -0.77 7.94 8.04
N ALA A 9 -0.63 8.86 7.11
CA ALA A 9 -1.64 9.86 6.81
C ALA A 9 -2.99 9.22 6.45
N GLY A 10 -4.07 9.90 6.84
CA GLY A 10 -5.38 9.63 6.25
C GLY A 10 -5.38 9.90 4.74
N ARG A 11 -6.43 9.47 4.04
CA ARG A 11 -6.53 9.62 2.58
C ARG A 11 -6.85 11.05 2.11
N ASP A 12 -7.21 11.93 3.04
CA ASP A 12 -7.44 13.36 2.82
C ASP A 12 -6.10 14.13 2.76
N ASP A 13 -5.90 14.94 1.72
CA ASP A 13 -4.65 15.67 1.48
C ASP A 13 -4.42 16.84 2.45
N SER A 14 -5.47 17.35 3.10
CA SER A 14 -5.34 18.38 4.13
C SER A 14 -4.66 17.88 5.41
N TYR A 15 -4.61 16.56 5.62
CA TYR A 15 -4.10 15.99 6.86
C TYR A 15 -2.58 16.16 7.03
N ASP A 16 -1.82 16.09 5.93
CA ASP A 16 -0.37 16.24 5.99
C ASP A 16 0.02 17.63 6.51
N ALA A 17 -0.59 18.69 5.94
CA ALA A 17 -0.37 20.06 6.38
C ALA A 17 -0.81 20.24 7.84
N LEU A 18 -1.99 19.72 8.20
CA LEU A 18 -2.51 19.79 9.57
C LEU A 18 -1.55 19.18 10.60
N ALA A 19 -1.00 18.00 10.30
CA ALA A 19 -0.08 17.29 11.19
C ALA A 19 1.22 18.08 11.41
N LEU A 20 1.76 18.67 10.34
CA LEU A 20 3.00 19.45 10.41
C LEU A 20 2.79 20.81 11.07
N ASP A 21 1.78 21.56 10.65
CA ASP A 21 1.52 22.92 11.13
C ASP A 21 1.05 22.96 12.59
N LYS A 22 0.20 22.00 12.99
CA LYS A 22 -0.27 21.89 14.38
C LYS A 22 0.64 21.04 15.27
N HIS A 23 1.78 20.57 14.76
CA HIS A 23 2.74 19.76 15.52
C HIS A 23 2.09 18.56 16.22
N LEU A 24 1.36 17.74 15.46
CA LEU A 24 0.62 16.60 15.98
C LEU A 24 0.57 15.44 15.01
N ILE A 25 0.21 14.27 15.55
CA ILE A 25 -0.35 13.16 14.79
C ILE A 25 -1.76 12.90 15.29
N ALA A 26 -2.65 12.55 14.37
CA ALA A 26 -4.01 12.12 14.65
C ALA A 26 -4.37 10.86 13.86
N VAL A 27 -5.27 10.07 14.43
CA VAL A 27 -5.81 8.87 13.79
C VAL A 27 -7.33 8.88 13.85
N GLY A 28 -7.93 8.10 12.96
CA GLY A 28 -9.37 8.04 12.82
C GLY A 28 -10.06 7.12 13.82
N TRP A 29 -11.21 6.58 13.41
CA TRP A 29 -12.16 5.86 14.27
C TRP A 29 -12.83 6.72 15.34
N SER A 30 -13.04 8.00 15.04
CA SER A 30 -13.59 9.01 15.94
C SER A 30 -14.95 8.68 16.58
N ALA A 31 -15.75 7.78 15.99
CA ALA A 31 -17.03 7.35 16.57
C ALA A 31 -16.86 6.56 17.88
N ALA A 32 -15.66 6.02 18.16
CA ALA A 32 -15.32 5.40 19.44
C ALA A 32 -15.31 6.41 20.61
N GLY A 33 -15.40 7.72 20.31
CA GLY A 33 -15.45 8.80 21.29
C GLY A 33 -14.11 9.03 21.99
N ASP A 34 -14.12 9.90 22.99
CA ASP A 34 -12.94 10.13 23.82
C ASP A 34 -12.59 8.87 24.62
N LEU A 35 -11.35 8.37 24.51
CA LEU A 35 -10.85 7.17 25.19
C LEU A 35 -9.96 7.50 26.40
N THR A 36 -9.95 8.75 26.86
CA THR A 36 -9.15 9.18 28.02
C THR A 36 -9.45 8.32 29.25
N ASP A 37 -10.72 8.05 29.52
CA ASP A 37 -11.15 7.24 30.68
C ASP A 37 -11.13 5.72 30.44
N ALA A 38 -10.75 5.25 29.25
CA ALA A 38 -10.64 3.82 28.96
C ALA A 38 -9.24 3.31 29.37
N LEU A 39 -9.12 2.85 30.62
CA LEU A 39 -7.86 2.48 31.25
C LEU A 39 -7.39 1.07 30.89
N SER A 40 -8.29 0.20 30.43
CA SER A 40 -7.94 -1.17 30.01
C SER A 40 -8.11 -1.39 28.49
N PRO A 41 -7.32 -2.31 27.89
CA PRO A 41 -7.55 -2.74 26.51
C PRO A 41 -8.96 -3.32 26.27
N GLY A 42 -9.58 -3.91 27.30
CA GLY A 42 -10.95 -4.42 27.24
C GLY A 42 -11.98 -3.31 27.05
N GLU A 43 -11.89 -2.24 27.84
CA GLU A 43 -12.77 -1.09 27.73
C GLU A 43 -12.69 -0.41 26.36
N ILE A 44 -11.48 -0.28 25.81
CA ILE A 44 -11.30 0.28 24.45
C ILE A 44 -11.95 -0.64 23.42
N LYS A 45 -11.77 -1.96 23.51
CA LYS A 45 -12.42 -2.92 22.60
C LYS A 45 -13.94 -2.82 22.67
N ASP A 46 -14.51 -2.70 23.86
CA ASP A 46 -15.96 -2.61 24.04
C ASP A 46 -16.52 -1.30 23.52
N ARG A 47 -15.84 -0.15 23.74
CA ARG A 47 -16.23 1.13 23.13
C ARG A 47 -16.19 1.10 21.61
N VAL A 48 -15.14 0.52 21.03
CA VAL A 48 -15.01 0.38 19.57
C VAL A 48 -16.11 -0.54 19.03
N ARG A 49 -16.39 -1.67 19.67
CA ARG A 49 -17.49 -2.57 19.25
C ARG A 49 -18.86 -1.88 19.31
N ALA A 50 -19.12 -1.10 20.36
CA ALA A 50 -20.37 -0.35 20.51
C ALA A 50 -20.51 0.77 19.46
N ALA A 51 -19.40 1.41 19.08
CA ALA A 51 -19.39 2.50 18.10
C ALA A 51 -19.54 2.05 16.64
N TYR A 52 -19.22 0.79 16.34
CA TYR A 52 -19.23 0.23 14.97
C TYR A 52 -20.04 -1.08 14.89
N PRO A 53 -21.35 -1.08 15.19
CA PRO A 53 -22.16 -2.30 15.25
C PRO A 53 -22.34 -2.97 13.87
N ASP A 54 -22.31 -2.19 12.80
CA ASP A 54 -22.54 -2.66 11.42
C ASP A 54 -21.23 -3.02 10.68
N VAL A 55 -20.08 -2.96 11.37
CA VAL A 55 -18.77 -3.31 10.79
C VAL A 55 -18.42 -4.75 11.12
N GLU A 56 -17.73 -5.41 10.20
CA GLU A 56 -17.31 -6.81 10.38
C GLU A 56 -16.41 -6.98 11.62
N ARG A 57 -16.61 -8.07 12.37
CA ARG A 57 -15.92 -8.36 13.63
C ARG A 57 -14.39 -8.24 13.53
N ARG A 58 -13.79 -8.82 12.49
CA ARG A 58 -12.33 -8.76 12.26
C ARG A 58 -11.85 -7.33 12.08
N ALA A 59 -12.59 -6.51 11.34
CA ALA A 59 -12.26 -5.10 11.15
C ALA A 59 -12.38 -4.30 12.45
N VAL A 60 -13.47 -4.50 13.23
CA VAL A 60 -13.65 -3.88 14.56
C VAL A 60 -12.51 -4.24 15.51
N GLU A 61 -12.05 -5.49 15.51
CA GLU A 61 -10.89 -5.93 16.30
C GLU A 61 -9.62 -5.21 15.88
N ASN A 62 -9.39 -5.05 14.57
CA ASN A 62 -8.27 -4.28 14.05
C ASN A 62 -8.32 -2.81 14.49
N TYR A 63 -9.49 -2.17 14.45
CA TYR A 63 -9.65 -0.78 14.91
C TYR A 63 -9.27 -0.65 16.37
N ALA A 64 -9.74 -1.58 17.21
CA ALA A 64 -9.40 -1.60 18.62
C ALA A 64 -7.89 -1.79 18.85
N ILE A 65 -7.22 -2.68 18.09
CA ILE A 65 -5.77 -2.86 18.17
C ILE A 65 -5.02 -1.56 17.84
N GLN A 66 -5.45 -0.85 16.79
CA GLN A 66 -4.86 0.42 16.38
C GLN A 66 -5.05 1.51 17.44
N LEU A 67 -6.27 1.66 17.96
CA LEU A 67 -6.58 2.61 19.02
C LEU A 67 -5.88 2.28 20.34
N ILE A 68 -5.76 1.00 20.71
CA ILE A 68 -4.99 0.58 21.90
C ILE A 68 -3.51 0.94 21.72
N ALA A 69 -2.94 0.69 20.53
CA ALA A 69 -1.56 1.04 20.24
C ALA A 69 -1.34 2.55 20.38
N PHE A 70 -2.21 3.36 19.75
CA PHE A 70 -2.11 4.81 19.77
C PHE A 70 -2.39 5.43 21.14
N ARG A 71 -3.48 5.04 21.81
CA ARG A 71 -3.91 5.62 23.09
C ARG A 71 -3.11 5.07 24.28
N SER A 72 -2.84 3.77 24.35
CA SER A 72 -2.31 3.15 25.58
C SER A 72 -0.84 2.75 25.50
N ARG A 73 -0.28 2.50 24.30
CA ARG A 73 1.10 2.00 24.18
C ARG A 73 2.11 3.06 23.76
N MET A 74 1.72 3.94 22.84
CA MET A 74 2.53 5.09 22.46
C MET A 74 2.64 6.06 23.63
N ALA A 75 3.85 6.50 23.94
CA ALA A 75 4.13 7.37 25.08
C ALA A 75 4.96 8.58 24.68
N GLU A 76 5.00 9.57 25.56
CA GLU A 76 5.92 10.71 25.42
C GLU A 76 7.37 10.20 25.37
N GLY A 77 8.16 10.83 24.51
CA GLY A 77 9.54 10.43 24.22
C GLY A 77 9.68 9.45 23.06
N ASP A 78 8.62 8.77 22.64
CA ASP A 78 8.66 7.85 21.51
C ASP A 78 8.90 8.57 20.17
N ILE A 79 9.58 7.88 19.25
CA ILE A 79 9.88 8.35 17.90
C ILE A 79 8.69 8.05 16.99
N VAL A 80 8.35 8.97 16.11
CA VAL A 80 7.29 8.78 15.10
C VAL A 80 7.85 9.05 13.71
N LEU A 81 7.67 8.06 12.83
CA LEU A 81 7.76 8.18 11.39
C LEU A 81 6.35 8.45 10.84
N PHE A 82 6.17 9.58 10.19
CA PHE A 82 4.90 9.96 9.59
C PHE A 82 4.97 9.86 8.07
N LEU A 83 4.23 8.88 7.53
CA LEU A 83 4.11 8.65 6.09
C LEU A 83 3.02 9.56 5.53
N ARG A 84 3.44 10.57 4.78
CA ARG A 84 2.56 11.61 4.21
C ARG A 84 1.86 11.10 2.96
N ALA A 85 0.60 11.49 2.75
CA ALA A 85 -0.17 11.09 1.57
C ALA A 85 0.24 11.88 0.31
N THR A 86 0.59 13.15 0.49
CA THR A 86 0.88 14.14 -0.57
C THR A 86 2.37 14.30 -0.85
N SER A 87 3.21 13.45 -0.26
CA SER A 87 4.65 13.59 -0.41
C SER A 87 5.36 12.25 -0.30
N PRO A 88 6.37 12.01 -1.16
CA PRO A 88 7.18 10.81 -1.09
C PRO A 88 8.15 10.83 0.11
N ASP A 89 8.45 12.00 0.68
CA ASP A 89 9.24 12.14 1.91
C ASP A 89 8.46 11.76 3.17
N VAL A 90 9.20 11.31 4.18
CA VAL A 90 8.74 10.93 5.50
C VAL A 90 9.10 12.03 6.50
N ALA A 91 8.17 12.36 7.39
CA ALA A 91 8.49 13.21 8.55
C ALA A 91 8.91 12.36 9.75
N VAL A 92 9.91 12.81 10.49
CA VAL A 92 10.46 12.15 11.67
C VAL A 92 10.36 13.11 12.84
N GLY A 93 9.74 12.65 13.92
CA GLY A 93 9.52 13.45 15.11
C GLY A 93 9.53 12.64 16.40
N GLN A 94 9.21 13.31 17.50
CA GLN A 94 9.06 12.74 18.82
C GLN A 94 7.71 13.10 19.43
N VAL A 95 7.03 12.14 20.05
CA VAL A 95 5.80 12.39 20.81
C VAL A 95 6.15 13.21 22.06
N VAL A 96 5.48 14.34 22.25
CA VAL A 96 5.76 15.29 23.36
C VAL A 96 4.55 15.56 24.24
N GLY A 97 3.43 14.88 24.00
CA GLY A 97 2.25 15.01 24.85
C GLY A 97 1.39 13.76 24.95
N PRO A 98 0.44 13.76 25.89
CA PRO A 98 -0.46 12.64 26.11
C PRO A 98 -1.47 12.51 24.97
N TYR A 99 -2.21 11.40 24.98
CA TYR A 99 -3.39 11.24 24.13
C TYR A 99 -4.42 12.32 24.44
N GLN A 100 -5.04 12.86 23.39
CA GLN A 100 -6.15 13.80 23.47
C GLN A 100 -7.22 13.43 22.44
N TYR A 101 -8.49 13.57 22.80
CA TYR A 101 -9.59 13.57 21.83
C TYR A 101 -9.92 15.01 21.44
N ARG A 102 -9.58 15.40 20.21
CA ARG A 102 -9.66 16.79 19.74
C ARG A 102 -10.80 16.99 18.77
N THR A 103 -11.86 17.67 19.22
CA THR A 103 -13.05 17.99 18.40
C THR A 103 -12.83 19.15 17.43
N ASP A 104 -11.75 19.92 17.58
CA ASP A 104 -11.34 20.95 16.63
C ASP A 104 -10.66 20.39 15.37
N LEU A 105 -10.36 19.09 15.34
CA LEU A 105 -9.84 18.38 14.17
C LEU A 105 -10.99 17.88 13.28
N PRO A 106 -10.72 17.60 11.99
CA PRO A 106 -11.71 16.99 11.10
C PRO A 106 -12.35 15.74 11.72
N SER A 107 -13.64 15.51 11.43
CA SER A 107 -14.43 14.44 12.07
C SER A 107 -13.81 13.06 11.89
N GLY A 108 -13.07 12.85 10.80
CA GLY A 108 -12.39 11.59 10.49
C GLY A 108 -11.17 11.28 11.34
N ILE A 109 -10.60 12.23 12.11
CA ILE A 109 -9.28 12.09 12.76
C ILE A 109 -9.18 12.86 14.09
N ARG A 110 -9.91 12.40 15.12
CA ARG A 110 -9.99 13.11 16.41
C ARG A 110 -9.06 12.59 17.50
N HIS A 111 -8.48 11.42 17.33
CA HIS A 111 -7.55 10.86 18.32
C HIS A 111 -6.16 11.40 18.06
N ALA A 112 -5.65 12.30 18.90
CA ALA A 112 -4.43 13.05 18.62
C ALA A 112 -3.36 12.91 19.72
N ARG A 113 -2.11 13.15 19.32
CA ARG A 113 -0.95 13.32 20.20
C ARG A 113 -0.07 14.44 19.66
N ALA A 114 0.46 15.27 20.56
CA ALA A 114 1.41 16.31 20.20
C ALA A 114 2.76 15.69 19.81
N VAL A 115 3.38 16.22 18.75
CA VAL A 115 4.64 15.75 18.19
C VAL A 115 5.55 16.93 17.90
N HIS A 116 6.78 16.86 18.36
CA HIS A 116 7.85 17.73 17.89
C HIS A 116 8.50 17.13 16.65
N TRP A 117 8.31 17.76 15.49
CA TRP A 117 8.92 17.34 14.23
C TRP A 117 10.38 17.77 14.18
N SER A 118 11.29 16.80 14.09
CA SER A 118 12.72 17.07 13.95
C SER A 118 13.10 17.28 12.49
N ARG A 119 12.50 16.49 11.58
CA ARG A 119 12.71 16.57 10.14
C ARG A 119 11.42 16.27 9.39
N THR A 120 11.19 16.94 8.26
CA THR A 120 9.99 16.75 7.43
C THR A 120 10.32 16.40 5.97
N ASP A 121 11.60 16.20 5.68
CA ASP A 121 12.21 16.06 4.36
C ASP A 121 13.05 14.79 4.24
N VAL A 122 12.77 13.76 5.06
CA VAL A 122 13.55 12.54 5.05
C VAL A 122 13.12 11.69 3.85
N PRO A 123 14.03 11.39 2.89
CA PRO A 123 13.68 10.53 1.77
C PRO A 123 13.24 9.16 2.28
N ARG A 124 12.11 8.64 1.81
CA ARG A 124 11.56 7.34 2.26
C ARG A 124 12.56 6.18 2.11
N ALA A 125 13.42 6.24 1.09
CA ALA A 125 14.52 5.28 0.90
C ALA A 125 15.42 5.14 2.14
N SER A 126 15.64 6.23 2.89
CA SER A 126 16.45 6.24 4.13
C SER A 126 15.86 5.37 5.25
N VAL A 127 14.56 5.13 5.20
CA VAL A 127 13.78 4.34 6.16
C VAL A 127 13.08 3.15 5.49
N GLU A 128 13.58 2.73 4.33
CA GLU A 128 12.95 1.67 3.54
C GLU A 128 12.83 0.36 4.32
N ARG A 129 13.86 0.02 5.11
CA ARG A 129 13.87 -1.18 5.95
C ARG A 129 12.66 -1.25 6.89
N GLU A 130 12.29 -0.17 7.57
CA GLU A 130 11.15 -0.15 8.49
C GLU A 130 9.83 -0.13 7.72
N VAL A 131 9.79 0.62 6.62
CA VAL A 131 8.56 0.83 5.84
C VAL A 131 8.19 -0.42 5.02
N LEU A 132 9.16 -1.19 4.53
CA LEU A 132 8.91 -2.47 3.87
C LEU A 132 8.33 -3.51 4.83
N ALA A 133 8.61 -3.42 6.14
CA ALA A 133 8.05 -4.31 7.14
C ALA A 133 6.58 -3.98 7.49
N LEU A 134 6.10 -2.78 7.13
CA LEU A 134 4.76 -2.28 7.47
C LEU A 134 3.66 -2.99 6.64
N PRO A 135 2.58 -3.51 7.24
CA PRO A 135 1.40 -3.92 6.48
C PRO A 135 0.75 -2.72 5.78
N SER A 136 0.44 -2.83 4.49
CA SER A 136 0.06 -1.69 3.65
C SER A 136 -1.23 -0.99 4.05
N LEU A 137 -2.13 -1.67 4.76
CA LEU A 137 -3.41 -1.14 5.24
C LEU A 137 -3.41 -0.73 6.72
N THR A 138 -2.26 -0.84 7.41
CA THR A 138 -2.14 -0.47 8.82
C THR A 138 -1.76 1.00 9.00
N THR A 139 -2.53 1.72 9.81
CA THR A 139 -2.32 3.16 10.09
C THR A 139 -1.25 3.41 11.14
N VAL A 140 -1.26 2.66 12.24
CA VAL A 140 -0.36 2.78 13.39
C VAL A 140 0.38 1.45 13.58
N TYR A 141 1.70 1.51 13.49
CA TYR A 141 2.54 0.33 13.61
C TYR A 141 3.71 0.58 14.54
N ARG A 142 3.97 -0.39 15.42
CA ARG A 142 5.11 -0.36 16.33
C ARG A 142 6.31 -1.02 15.67
N ILE A 143 7.44 -0.31 15.64
CA ILE A 143 8.73 -0.88 15.26
C ILE A 143 9.29 -1.63 16.49
N ASN A 144 9.58 -2.91 16.31
CA ASN A 144 10.03 -3.78 17.41
C ASN A 144 11.54 -4.06 17.37
N GLN A 145 12.23 -3.80 16.26
CA GLN A 145 13.66 -4.11 16.13
C GLN A 145 14.52 -3.02 16.77
N ALA A 146 15.40 -3.41 17.70
CA ALA A 146 16.28 -2.48 18.42
C ALA A 146 17.21 -1.70 17.47
N ASP A 147 17.78 -2.37 16.45
CA ASP A 147 18.65 -1.74 15.45
C ASP A 147 17.93 -0.68 14.62
N SER A 148 16.64 -0.90 14.32
CA SER A 148 15.81 0.08 13.63
C SER A 148 15.59 1.31 14.50
N ILE A 149 15.25 1.12 15.79
CA ILE A 149 15.07 2.24 16.75
C ILE A 149 16.37 3.06 16.85
N ALA A 150 17.51 2.40 17.06
CA ALA A 150 18.81 3.07 17.19
C ALA A 150 19.21 3.83 15.91
N ARG A 151 18.80 3.35 14.72
CA ARG A 151 19.03 4.07 13.47
C ARG A 151 18.13 5.29 13.32
N LEU A 152 16.85 5.17 13.70
CA LEU A 152 15.91 6.28 13.68
C LEU A 152 16.28 7.39 14.67
N GLU A 153 16.85 7.04 15.83
CA GLU A 153 17.42 8.02 16.77
C GLU A 153 18.53 8.85 16.13
N ARG A 154 19.47 8.18 15.43
CA ARG A 154 20.55 8.86 14.70
C ARG A 154 20.03 9.72 13.56
N LEU A 155 19.06 9.21 12.81
CA LEU A 155 18.42 9.92 11.69
C LEU A 155 17.74 11.21 12.16
N ARG A 156 17.08 11.17 13.32
CA ARG A 156 16.44 12.32 13.96
C ARG A 156 17.46 13.37 14.41
N GLY A 157 18.59 12.95 14.97
CA GLY A 157 19.64 13.82 15.50
C GLY A 157 20.62 14.39 14.47
N SER A 158 20.64 13.85 13.25
CA SER A 158 21.55 14.29 12.18
C SER A 158 20.96 15.46 11.38
N ALA A 159 21.64 16.61 11.42
CA ALA A 159 21.34 17.77 10.57
C ALA A 159 21.91 17.63 9.14
N ALA A 160 22.81 16.68 8.90
CA ALA A 160 23.33 16.43 7.57
C ALA A 160 22.23 15.86 6.65
N PRO A 161 22.19 16.24 5.36
CA PRO A 161 21.42 15.53 4.36
C PRO A 161 21.76 14.04 4.49
N VAL A 162 20.75 13.19 4.59
CA VAL A 162 21.00 11.75 4.58
C VAL A 162 21.50 11.47 3.18
N ALA A 163 22.80 11.27 3.04
CA ALA A 163 23.37 10.74 1.81
C ALA A 163 22.79 9.35 1.66
N VAL A 164 21.70 9.26 0.91
CA VAL A 164 21.28 7.99 0.31
C VAL A 164 22.33 7.76 -0.76
N LEU A 165 23.47 7.19 -0.39
CA LEU A 165 24.12 6.29 -1.33
C LEU A 165 23.05 5.22 -1.55
N PRO A 166 22.53 5.05 -2.77
CA PRO A 166 21.76 3.87 -3.06
C PRO A 166 22.62 2.69 -2.59
N ASP A 167 22.06 1.79 -1.77
CA ASP A 167 22.44 0.39 -1.99
C ASP A 167 22.31 0.18 -3.50
N GLU A 168 23.29 -0.47 -4.15
CA GLU A 168 23.35 -0.62 -5.61
C GLU A 168 21.93 -0.74 -6.17
N PRO A 169 21.55 0.08 -7.18
CA PRO A 169 20.18 0.14 -7.65
C PRO A 169 19.71 -1.28 -7.87
N VAL A 170 18.74 -1.74 -7.06
CA VAL A 170 18.23 -3.11 -7.08
C VAL A 170 17.85 -3.38 -8.53
N THR A 171 18.69 -4.12 -9.23
CA THR A 171 18.51 -4.35 -10.64
C THR A 171 17.33 -5.30 -10.78
N ALA A 172 16.72 -5.36 -11.97
CA ALA A 172 15.72 -6.39 -12.24
C ALA A 172 16.24 -7.83 -11.99
N ALA A 173 17.56 -8.02 -11.90
CA ALA A 173 18.23 -9.28 -11.55
C ALA A 173 18.36 -9.52 -10.04
N ASP A 174 18.29 -8.48 -9.20
CA ASP A 174 18.32 -8.57 -7.73
C ASP A 174 16.92 -8.79 -7.12
N LEU A 175 15.91 -8.90 -7.99
CA LEU A 175 14.57 -9.34 -7.62
C LEU A 175 14.64 -10.82 -7.24
N ASP A 176 14.87 -11.06 -5.94
CA ASP A 176 14.74 -12.38 -5.33
C ASP A 176 13.42 -13.04 -5.77
N HIS A 177 13.54 -14.02 -6.68
CA HIS A 177 12.41 -14.76 -7.23
C HIS A 177 11.67 -15.58 -6.16
N ASP A 178 12.29 -15.79 -4.99
CA ASP A 178 11.74 -16.53 -3.85
C ASP A 178 11.06 -15.62 -2.80
N ALA A 179 11.17 -14.29 -2.92
CA ALA A 179 10.38 -13.38 -2.10
C ALA A 179 8.89 -13.48 -2.45
N ALA A 180 8.02 -13.54 -1.44
CA ALA A 180 6.57 -13.59 -1.65
C ALA A 180 6.12 -12.48 -2.62
N PRO A 181 5.24 -12.75 -3.62
CA PRO A 181 4.93 -11.79 -4.69
C PRO A 181 4.61 -10.38 -4.21
N PHE A 182 3.90 -10.24 -3.09
CA PHE A 182 3.55 -8.94 -2.51
C PHE A 182 4.76 -8.15 -1.98
N THR A 183 5.80 -8.82 -1.50
CA THR A 183 7.07 -8.16 -1.12
C THR A 183 7.74 -7.53 -2.34
N ASN A 184 7.71 -8.22 -3.48
CA ASN A 184 8.24 -7.70 -4.74
C ASN A 184 7.42 -6.51 -5.26
N LEU A 185 6.09 -6.53 -5.10
CA LEU A 185 5.25 -5.35 -5.35
C LEU A 185 5.74 -4.14 -4.54
N LYS A 186 5.91 -4.29 -3.23
CA LYS A 186 6.32 -3.19 -2.34
C LYS A 186 7.67 -2.61 -2.73
N ARG A 187 8.65 -3.46 -3.08
CA ARG A 187 9.96 -3.03 -3.58
C ARG A 187 9.83 -2.21 -4.86
N ASN A 188 9.07 -2.71 -5.84
CA ASN A 188 8.86 -2.02 -7.12
C ASN A 188 8.11 -0.68 -6.96
N LEU A 189 7.14 -0.61 -6.04
CA LEU A 189 6.46 0.64 -5.71
C LEU A 189 7.38 1.62 -4.97
N ASN A 190 8.29 1.15 -4.11
CA ASN A 190 9.30 2.01 -3.50
C ASN A 190 10.28 2.59 -4.52
N TYR A 191 10.62 1.85 -5.58
CA TYR A 191 11.39 2.41 -6.69
C TYR A 191 10.62 3.54 -7.39
N ALA A 192 9.32 3.37 -7.65
CA ALA A 192 8.48 4.45 -8.17
C ALA A 192 8.43 5.67 -7.23
N ARG A 193 8.35 5.46 -5.91
CA ARG A 193 8.42 6.56 -4.92
C ARG A 193 9.77 7.27 -4.91
N SER A 194 10.86 6.54 -5.15
CA SER A 194 12.20 7.11 -5.24
C SER A 194 12.32 8.03 -6.46
N LEU A 195 11.73 7.65 -7.60
CA LEU A 195 11.60 8.54 -8.77
C LEU A 195 10.77 9.79 -8.43
N ALA A 196 9.64 9.64 -7.74
CA ALA A 196 8.84 10.79 -7.31
C ALA A 196 9.62 11.73 -6.36
N THR A 197 10.41 11.17 -5.44
CA THR A 197 11.30 11.94 -4.54
C THR A 197 12.34 12.72 -5.35
N ALA A 198 13.00 12.06 -6.31
CA ALA A 198 13.96 12.70 -7.19
C ALA A 198 13.32 13.85 -7.99
N GLY A 199 12.13 13.64 -8.55
CA GLY A 199 11.37 14.67 -9.25
C GLY A 199 11.07 15.88 -8.34
N GLN A 200 10.68 15.64 -7.09
CA GLN A 200 10.42 16.72 -6.13
C GLN A 200 11.67 17.54 -5.81
N HIS A 201 12.82 16.89 -5.58
CA HIS A 201 14.08 17.59 -5.34
C HIS A 201 14.55 18.37 -6.58
N LEU A 202 14.43 17.79 -7.78
CA LEU A 202 14.76 18.46 -9.04
C LEU A 202 13.89 19.70 -9.27
N ALA A 203 12.60 19.64 -8.91
CA ALA A 203 11.70 20.78 -8.99
C ALA A 203 12.12 21.91 -8.04
N GLN A 204 12.52 21.57 -6.80
CA GLN A 204 13.04 22.55 -5.82
C GLN A 204 14.32 23.23 -6.31
N LEU A 205 15.20 22.48 -6.97
CA LEU A 205 16.43 23.01 -7.59
C LEU A 205 16.15 23.82 -8.88
N LYS A 206 14.89 23.90 -9.34
CA LYS A 206 14.47 24.60 -10.56
C LYS A 206 15.28 24.17 -11.80
N VAL A 207 15.55 22.87 -11.92
CA VAL A 207 16.29 22.33 -13.07
C VAL A 207 15.50 22.60 -14.35
N GLY A 208 16.12 23.37 -15.28
CA GLY A 208 15.53 23.73 -16.57
C GLY A 208 16.04 22.92 -17.77
N ALA A 209 16.91 21.94 -17.54
CA ALA A 209 17.51 21.13 -18.60
C ALA A 209 16.51 20.14 -19.24
N PHE A 210 15.44 19.81 -18.54
CA PHE A 210 14.35 18.95 -19.01
C PHE A 210 13.07 19.22 -18.21
N GLU A 211 11.94 18.67 -18.65
CA GLU A 211 10.67 18.76 -17.93
C GLU A 211 10.69 17.84 -16.70
N VAL A 212 10.84 18.42 -15.49
CA VAL A 212 10.82 17.64 -14.23
C VAL A 212 9.53 16.80 -14.11
N SER A 213 8.43 17.26 -14.70
CA SER A 213 7.17 16.51 -14.75
C SER A 213 7.28 15.14 -15.43
N ASP A 214 8.25 14.94 -16.33
CA ASP A 214 8.49 13.63 -16.95
C ASP A 214 9.09 12.60 -15.97
N VAL A 215 9.75 13.04 -14.90
CA VAL A 215 10.19 12.14 -13.81
C VAL A 215 8.98 11.59 -13.05
N PHE A 216 7.96 12.42 -12.81
CA PHE A 216 6.70 11.98 -12.21
C PHE A 216 5.92 11.04 -13.14
N ARG A 217 5.92 11.31 -14.46
CA ARG A 217 5.34 10.39 -15.45
C ARG A 217 6.03 9.03 -15.46
N ALA A 218 7.37 9.01 -15.37
CA ALA A 218 8.12 7.77 -15.25
C ALA A 218 7.77 6.99 -13.98
N ALA A 219 7.65 7.68 -12.83
CA ALA A 219 7.19 7.09 -11.58
C ALA A 219 5.78 6.46 -11.71
N TRP A 220 4.85 7.15 -12.38
CA TRP A 220 3.49 6.64 -12.64
C TRP A 220 3.49 5.38 -13.51
N VAL A 221 4.27 5.37 -14.60
CA VAL A 221 4.39 4.19 -15.47
C VAL A 221 4.95 3.01 -14.68
N GLN A 222 5.98 3.26 -13.86
CA GLN A 222 6.61 2.26 -13.03
C GLN A 222 5.67 1.66 -11.98
N SER A 223 4.80 2.46 -11.36
CA SER A 223 3.86 1.97 -10.35
C SER A 223 2.77 1.07 -10.94
N VAL A 224 2.29 1.39 -12.14
CA VAL A 224 1.34 0.52 -12.86
C VAL A 224 2.00 -0.77 -13.35
N ALA A 225 3.27 -0.70 -13.79
CA ALA A 225 4.03 -1.89 -14.14
C ALA A 225 4.27 -2.82 -12.93
N ALA A 226 4.52 -2.23 -11.75
CA ALA A 226 4.65 -2.99 -10.50
C ALA A 226 3.36 -3.77 -10.17
N LEU A 227 2.20 -3.14 -10.32
CA LEU A 227 0.90 -3.79 -10.12
C LEU A 227 0.68 -4.96 -11.10
N ASP A 228 0.92 -4.75 -12.40
CA ASP A 228 0.79 -5.79 -13.43
C ASP A 228 1.63 -7.02 -13.09
N HIS A 229 2.91 -6.76 -12.76
CA HIS A 229 3.87 -7.79 -12.46
C HIS A 229 3.45 -8.60 -11.24
N TRP A 230 3.01 -7.92 -10.17
CA TRP A 230 2.52 -8.57 -8.97
C TRP A 230 1.31 -9.46 -9.22
N VAL A 231 0.29 -8.98 -9.94
CA VAL A 231 -0.91 -9.78 -10.22
C VAL A 231 -0.53 -11.07 -10.95
N ARG A 232 0.38 -10.99 -11.93
CA ARG A 232 0.89 -12.17 -12.65
C ARG A 232 1.61 -13.14 -11.70
N GLN A 233 2.50 -12.63 -10.85
CA GLN A 233 3.24 -13.47 -9.90
C GLN A 233 2.30 -14.14 -8.89
N GLU A 234 1.32 -13.41 -8.36
CA GLU A 234 0.36 -13.90 -7.37
C GLU A 234 -0.58 -14.96 -7.97
N VAL A 235 -1.13 -14.71 -9.17
CA VAL A 235 -1.95 -15.68 -9.90
C VAL A 235 -1.14 -16.95 -10.18
N ARG A 236 0.08 -16.82 -10.73
CA ARG A 236 0.97 -17.95 -10.99
C ARG A 236 1.23 -18.76 -9.73
N ALA A 237 1.68 -18.12 -8.64
CA ALA A 237 2.01 -18.79 -7.39
C ALA A 237 0.81 -19.60 -6.84
N ARG A 238 -0.39 -19.01 -6.87
CA ARG A 238 -1.61 -19.68 -6.40
C ARG A 238 -2.09 -20.79 -7.33
N MET A 239 -1.99 -20.62 -8.65
CA MET A 239 -2.31 -21.67 -9.62
C MET A 239 -1.41 -22.89 -9.45
N LEU A 240 -0.09 -22.69 -9.26
CA LEU A 240 0.85 -23.78 -9.00
C LEU A 240 0.52 -24.51 -7.69
N LYS A 241 0.13 -23.77 -6.64
CA LYS A 241 -0.34 -24.36 -5.38
C LYS A 241 -1.59 -25.23 -5.56
N LEU A 242 -2.58 -24.76 -6.32
CA LEU A 242 -3.80 -25.54 -6.65
C LEU A 242 -3.51 -26.76 -7.53
N ALA A 243 -2.54 -26.65 -8.45
CA ALA A 243 -2.11 -27.79 -9.27
C ALA A 243 -1.42 -28.86 -8.43
N ALA A 244 -0.60 -28.45 -7.46
CA ALA A 244 0.10 -29.35 -6.54
C ALA A 244 -0.81 -30.02 -5.49
N GLN A 245 -2.07 -29.57 -5.33
CA GLN A 245 -3.01 -30.06 -4.31
C GLN A 245 -4.32 -30.55 -4.97
N PRO A 246 -4.35 -31.78 -5.52
CA PRO A 246 -5.51 -32.29 -6.26
C PRO A 246 -6.78 -32.43 -5.43
N SER A 247 -6.67 -32.52 -4.10
CA SER A 247 -7.79 -32.66 -3.17
C SER A 247 -8.55 -31.36 -2.91
N ILE A 248 -7.99 -30.19 -3.26
CA ILE A 248 -8.67 -28.90 -3.09
C ILE A 248 -9.64 -28.68 -4.23
N GLN A 249 -10.86 -28.23 -3.91
CA GLN A 249 -11.84 -27.82 -4.90
C GLN A 249 -11.30 -26.65 -5.73
N ARG A 250 -11.21 -26.87 -7.05
CA ARG A 250 -10.68 -25.88 -7.99
C ARG A 250 -11.77 -24.90 -8.45
N PRO A 251 -11.45 -23.61 -8.63
CA PRO A 251 -12.35 -22.66 -9.27
C PRO A 251 -12.73 -23.09 -10.69
N ARG A 252 -13.91 -22.68 -11.17
CA ARG A 252 -14.37 -23.01 -12.53
C ARG A 252 -13.41 -22.54 -13.61
N ALA A 253 -12.84 -21.34 -13.45
CA ALA A 253 -11.90 -20.79 -14.42
C ALA A 253 -10.58 -21.56 -14.45
N PHE A 254 -10.13 -22.11 -13.30
CA PHE A 254 -8.97 -23.02 -13.26
C PHE A 254 -9.23 -24.27 -14.11
N THR A 255 -10.39 -24.90 -13.92
CA THR A 255 -10.74 -26.12 -14.66
C THR A 255 -10.90 -25.89 -16.17
N ALA A 256 -11.33 -24.68 -16.55
CA ALA A 256 -11.44 -24.26 -17.95
C ALA A 256 -10.11 -23.75 -18.56
N PHE A 257 -9.02 -23.70 -17.78
CA PHE A 257 -7.74 -23.18 -18.24
C PHE A 257 -7.16 -24.06 -19.35
N GLN A 258 -6.78 -23.43 -20.46
CA GLN A 258 -6.30 -24.13 -21.65
C GLN A 258 -4.78 -24.34 -21.63
N MET A 259 -4.36 -25.55 -21.97
CA MET A 259 -2.95 -25.93 -22.15
C MET A 259 -2.72 -26.45 -23.57
N SER A 260 -1.51 -26.28 -24.10
CA SER A 260 -1.16 -26.84 -25.40
C SER A 260 -1.15 -28.38 -25.36
N LEU A 261 -1.53 -29.01 -26.47
CA LEU A 261 -1.59 -30.47 -26.54
C LEU A 261 -0.23 -31.13 -26.25
N GLY A 262 0.87 -30.51 -26.71
CA GLY A 262 2.23 -31.01 -26.44
C GLY A 262 2.59 -31.02 -24.94
N LEU A 263 2.12 -30.04 -24.16
CA LEU A 263 2.29 -30.07 -22.70
C LEU A 263 1.44 -31.17 -22.06
N VAL A 264 0.23 -31.41 -22.56
CA VAL A 264 -0.64 -32.49 -22.07
C VAL A 264 -0.02 -33.86 -22.35
N GLU A 265 0.53 -34.08 -23.55
CA GLU A 265 1.24 -35.31 -23.92
C GLU A 265 2.46 -35.56 -23.01
N GLN A 266 3.26 -34.52 -22.74
CA GLN A 266 4.41 -34.63 -21.84
C GLN A 266 4.01 -35.04 -20.42
N VAL A 267 2.87 -34.55 -19.92
CA VAL A 267 2.32 -34.92 -18.61
C VAL A 267 1.81 -36.37 -18.62
N GLN A 268 1.09 -36.78 -19.66
CA GLN A 268 0.59 -38.16 -19.79
C GLN A 268 1.72 -39.19 -19.92
N LEU A 269 2.81 -38.84 -20.60
CA LEU A 269 4.01 -39.67 -20.71
C LEU A 269 4.89 -39.67 -19.45
N GLY A 270 4.55 -38.87 -18.43
CA GLY A 270 5.33 -38.76 -17.19
C GLY A 270 6.66 -38.01 -17.35
N THR A 271 6.93 -37.44 -18.53
CA THR A 271 8.15 -36.65 -18.79
C THR A 271 8.14 -35.28 -18.13
N LYS A 272 6.96 -34.80 -17.72
CA LYS A 272 6.77 -33.52 -17.05
C LYS A 272 5.65 -33.62 -16.01
N THR A 273 5.79 -32.95 -14.87
CA THR A 273 4.68 -32.88 -13.91
C THR A 273 3.60 -31.90 -14.39
N LEU A 274 2.36 -32.05 -13.91
CA LEU A 274 1.30 -31.08 -14.21
C LEU A 274 1.68 -29.67 -13.74
N VAL A 275 2.38 -29.55 -12.61
CA VAL A 275 2.84 -28.28 -12.05
C VAL A 275 3.83 -27.62 -13.00
N ASP A 276 4.84 -28.35 -13.49
CA ASP A 276 5.85 -27.79 -14.40
C ASP A 276 5.29 -27.48 -15.79
N ALA A 277 4.30 -28.27 -16.24
CA ALA A 277 3.60 -28.02 -17.49
C ALA A 277 2.73 -26.75 -17.40
N LEU A 278 1.98 -26.61 -16.30
CA LEU A 278 1.19 -25.40 -16.03
C LEU A 278 2.09 -24.17 -15.88
N ASP A 279 3.22 -24.33 -15.19
CA ASP A 279 4.19 -23.25 -15.02
C ASP A 279 4.75 -22.74 -16.35
N GLN A 280 5.13 -23.66 -17.25
CA GLN A 280 5.55 -23.27 -18.59
C GLN A 280 4.44 -22.56 -19.35
N GLN A 281 3.20 -23.09 -19.33
CA GLN A 281 2.08 -22.46 -20.01
C GLN A 281 1.84 -21.01 -19.53
N LEU A 282 1.96 -20.76 -18.22
CA LEU A 282 1.82 -19.43 -17.64
C LEU A 282 2.97 -18.49 -18.04
N ARG A 283 4.20 -19.00 -18.19
CA ARG A 283 5.34 -18.23 -18.74
C ARG A 283 5.15 -17.89 -20.21
N ASP A 284 4.65 -18.82 -21.01
CA ASP A 284 4.40 -18.60 -22.44
C ASP A 284 3.29 -17.54 -22.66
N GLN A 285 2.36 -17.42 -21.72
CA GLN A 285 1.36 -16.34 -21.64
C GLN A 285 1.89 -15.04 -20.99
N GLY A 286 3.22 -14.89 -20.87
CA GLY A 286 3.88 -13.73 -20.26
C GLY A 286 3.60 -12.37 -20.92
N HIS A 287 3.01 -12.36 -22.11
CA HIS A 287 2.59 -11.14 -22.81
C HIS A 287 1.22 -10.61 -22.34
N LEU A 288 0.41 -11.40 -21.63
CA LEU A 288 -0.89 -10.96 -21.10
C LEU A 288 -0.70 -9.85 -20.06
N VAL A 289 -1.60 -8.87 -19.99
CA VAL A 289 -1.49 -7.69 -19.13
C VAL A 289 -2.64 -7.64 -18.12
N TYR A 290 -2.31 -7.46 -16.85
CA TYR A 290 -3.19 -7.40 -15.68
C TYR A 290 -3.20 -6.02 -15.03
N GLN A 291 -3.34 -4.97 -15.83
CA GLN A 291 -3.41 -3.59 -15.35
C GLN A 291 -4.86 -3.14 -15.13
N ASN A 292 -5.77 -3.52 -16.03
CA ASN A 292 -7.18 -3.13 -15.98
C ASN A 292 -7.96 -3.93 -14.92
N PRO A 293 -8.94 -3.33 -14.23
CA PRO A 293 -9.71 -4.01 -13.18
C PRO A 293 -10.39 -5.31 -13.64
N ASP A 294 -10.94 -5.34 -14.85
CA ASP A 294 -11.59 -6.54 -15.38
C ASP A 294 -10.58 -7.68 -15.60
N LYS A 295 -9.39 -7.35 -16.11
CA LYS A 295 -8.30 -8.31 -16.32
C LYS A 295 -7.73 -8.82 -15.00
N ILE A 296 -7.56 -7.94 -14.01
CA ILE A 296 -7.16 -8.34 -12.66
C ILE A 296 -8.16 -9.34 -12.08
N ARG A 297 -9.47 -9.05 -12.17
CA ARG A 297 -10.53 -9.95 -11.70
C ARG A 297 -10.51 -11.29 -12.45
N GLU A 298 -10.38 -11.27 -13.78
CA GLU A 298 -10.28 -12.48 -14.62
C GLU A 298 -9.06 -13.34 -14.22
N GLY A 299 -7.90 -12.72 -13.99
CA GLY A 299 -6.70 -13.41 -13.52
C GLY A 299 -6.93 -14.10 -12.17
N PHE A 300 -7.49 -13.40 -11.21
CA PHE A 300 -7.77 -13.98 -9.89
C PHE A 300 -8.92 -15.00 -9.89
N ALA A 301 -9.81 -15.01 -10.89
CA ALA A 301 -10.84 -16.03 -11.05
C ALA A 301 -10.24 -17.44 -11.25
N LEU A 302 -9.01 -17.52 -11.76
CA LEU A 302 -8.26 -18.78 -11.90
C LEU A 302 -7.88 -19.41 -10.55
N VAL A 303 -7.91 -18.64 -9.46
CA VAL A 303 -7.39 -19.08 -8.16
C VAL A 303 -8.36 -18.87 -7.01
N HIS A 304 -9.48 -18.18 -7.25
CA HIS A 304 -10.40 -17.76 -6.21
C HIS A 304 -11.81 -17.50 -6.76
N ASP A 305 -12.84 -17.59 -5.91
CA ASP A 305 -14.18 -17.09 -6.28
C ASP A 305 -14.20 -15.55 -6.28
N VAL A 306 -14.52 -14.97 -7.43
CA VAL A 306 -14.53 -13.53 -7.67
C VAL A 306 -15.94 -12.93 -7.69
N LYS A 307 -16.96 -13.63 -7.19
CA LYS A 307 -18.29 -13.04 -6.97
C LYS A 307 -18.16 -11.81 -6.05
N GLY A 308 -18.74 -10.68 -6.47
CA GLY A 308 -18.69 -9.41 -5.73
C GLY A 308 -17.26 -8.93 -5.43
N PHE A 309 -16.26 -9.31 -6.25
CA PHE A 309 -14.84 -9.09 -5.96
C PHE A 309 -14.50 -7.63 -5.62
N TRP A 310 -14.87 -6.69 -6.49
CA TRP A 310 -14.56 -5.28 -6.29
C TRP A 310 -15.32 -4.64 -5.14
N ASP A 311 -16.54 -5.11 -4.84
CA ASP A 311 -17.29 -4.64 -3.67
C ASP A 311 -16.62 -5.08 -2.37
N ARG A 312 -16.10 -6.32 -2.32
CA ARG A 312 -15.29 -6.80 -1.18
C ARG A 312 -13.97 -6.04 -1.05
N VAL A 313 -13.28 -5.77 -2.16
CA VAL A 313 -12.05 -4.94 -2.14
C VAL A 313 -12.35 -3.54 -1.60
N ALA A 314 -13.43 -2.91 -2.07
CA ALA A 314 -13.85 -1.59 -1.60
C ALA A 314 -14.27 -1.60 -0.12
N GLN A 315 -14.90 -2.68 0.35
CA GLN A 315 -15.22 -2.88 1.75
C GLN A 315 -13.95 -2.91 2.61
N VAL A 316 -12.93 -3.67 2.21
CA VAL A 316 -11.64 -3.73 2.92
C VAL A 316 -10.98 -2.35 2.96
N LEU A 317 -10.92 -1.64 1.82
CA LEU A 317 -10.35 -0.29 1.76
C LEU A 317 -11.10 0.69 2.66
N THR A 318 -12.44 0.65 2.66
CA THR A 318 -13.28 1.52 3.50
C THR A 318 -13.02 1.27 4.97
N GLN A 319 -13.01 0.00 5.37
CA GLN A 319 -12.87 -0.39 6.76
C GLN A 319 -11.47 -0.05 7.29
N GLN A 320 -10.40 -0.34 6.56
CA GLN A 320 -9.05 -0.18 7.11
C GLN A 320 -8.56 1.28 7.18
N GLY A 321 -9.17 2.22 6.44
CA GLY A 321 -8.69 3.61 6.43
C GLY A 321 -9.02 4.43 7.67
N GLY A 322 -10.10 4.12 8.41
CA GLY A 322 -10.48 4.77 9.68
C GLY A 322 -10.81 6.28 9.62
N ASP A 323 -10.46 6.95 8.53
CA ASP A 323 -10.59 8.38 8.24
C ASP A 323 -12.00 8.83 7.82
N GLY A 324 -12.95 7.88 7.74
CA GLY A 324 -14.32 8.14 7.32
C GLY A 324 -14.55 8.15 5.81
N VAL A 325 -13.50 7.92 4.99
CA VAL A 325 -13.64 7.79 3.54
C VAL A 325 -14.14 6.39 3.19
N SER A 326 -15.22 6.32 2.40
CA SER A 326 -15.79 5.07 1.91
C SER A 326 -15.62 4.94 0.40
N PHE A 327 -15.59 3.69 -0.05
CA PHE A 327 -15.47 3.32 -1.45
C PHE A 327 -16.54 2.29 -1.80
N THR A 328 -17.09 2.42 -3.00
CA THR A 328 -17.85 1.37 -3.68
C THR A 328 -16.94 0.60 -4.63
N GLY A 329 -17.32 -0.64 -4.98
CA GLY A 329 -16.56 -1.42 -5.96
C GLY A 329 -16.46 -0.73 -7.32
N LYS A 330 -17.44 0.10 -7.69
CA LYS A 330 -17.41 0.87 -8.94
C LYS A 330 -16.37 2.00 -8.90
N GLU A 331 -16.29 2.73 -7.79
CA GLU A 331 -15.32 3.82 -7.62
C GLU A 331 -13.88 3.29 -7.65
N VAL A 332 -13.62 2.17 -6.97
CA VAL A 332 -12.29 1.52 -7.00
C VAL A 332 -11.88 1.14 -8.41
N GLN A 333 -12.81 0.52 -9.15
CA GLN A 333 -12.55 0.15 -10.54
C GLN A 333 -12.31 1.38 -11.41
N GLU A 334 -13.12 2.43 -11.27
CA GLU A 334 -13.03 3.61 -12.09
C GLU A 334 -11.73 4.38 -11.86
N GLN A 335 -11.33 4.55 -10.60
CA GLN A 335 -10.05 5.18 -10.27
C GLN A 335 -8.86 4.38 -10.85
N LEU A 336 -8.90 3.04 -10.74
CA LEU A 336 -7.86 2.20 -11.32
C LEU A 336 -7.85 2.26 -12.86
N ARG A 337 -9.02 2.34 -13.53
CA ARG A 337 -9.09 2.56 -14.99
C ARG A 337 -8.44 3.88 -15.38
N GLN A 338 -8.71 4.96 -14.66
CA GLN A 338 -8.12 6.27 -14.95
C GLN A 338 -6.60 6.25 -14.80
N ILE A 339 -6.09 5.57 -13.78
CA ILE A 339 -4.64 5.39 -13.57
C ILE A 339 -3.99 4.66 -14.75
N VAL A 340 -4.60 3.55 -15.19
CA VAL A 340 -4.09 2.73 -16.30
C VAL A 340 -4.21 3.47 -17.64
N GLN A 341 -5.32 4.17 -17.87
CA GLN A 341 -5.50 5.02 -19.05
C GLN A 341 -4.44 6.11 -19.12
N ARG A 342 -4.16 6.80 -18.01
CA ARG A 342 -3.08 7.79 -17.97
C ARG A 342 -1.72 7.16 -18.25
N ARG A 343 -1.41 5.99 -17.68
CA ARG A 343 -0.18 5.25 -18.02
C ARG A 343 -0.10 4.95 -19.52
N HIS A 344 -1.20 4.56 -20.16
CA HIS A 344 -1.24 4.34 -21.61
C HIS A 344 -0.93 5.64 -22.36
N LYS A 345 -1.57 6.75 -21.97
CA LYS A 345 -1.30 8.07 -22.54
C LYS A 345 0.15 8.52 -22.38
N ILE A 346 0.79 8.21 -21.25
CA ILE A 346 2.20 8.53 -21.01
C ILE A 346 3.14 7.63 -21.84
N ALA A 347 2.90 6.32 -21.85
CA ALA A 347 3.85 5.34 -22.38
C ALA A 347 3.75 5.17 -23.91
N HIS A 348 2.57 5.39 -24.48
CA HIS A 348 2.30 5.13 -25.90
C HIS A 348 1.80 6.38 -26.65
N GLU A 349 1.52 7.47 -25.93
CA GLU A 349 1.09 8.73 -26.51
C GLU A 349 1.89 9.89 -25.88
N TYR A 350 1.50 11.14 -26.13
CA TYR A 350 2.19 12.33 -25.61
C TYR A 350 1.68 12.80 -24.23
N ASP A 351 0.83 12.01 -23.54
CA ASP A 351 0.07 12.44 -22.36
C ASP A 351 -0.68 13.76 -22.59
N GLU A 352 -1.28 13.93 -23.77
CA GLU A 352 -1.94 15.16 -24.22
C GLU A 352 -3.03 15.64 -23.25
N ASP A 353 -3.01 16.92 -22.91
CA ASP A 353 -4.02 17.58 -22.10
C ASP A 353 -5.31 17.81 -22.93
N PRO A 354 -6.45 17.20 -22.56
CA PRO A 354 -7.71 17.41 -23.25
C PRO A 354 -8.16 18.88 -23.28
N ALA A 355 -7.77 19.67 -22.28
CA ALA A 355 -8.07 21.10 -22.21
C ALA A 355 -7.06 21.97 -22.96
N ASN A 356 -5.87 21.44 -23.25
CA ASN A 356 -4.81 22.12 -24.00
C ASN A 356 -4.05 21.12 -24.91
N PRO A 357 -4.53 20.88 -26.14
CA PRO A 357 -3.94 19.91 -27.08
C PRO A 357 -2.45 20.09 -27.39
N LYS A 358 -1.89 21.28 -27.14
CA LYS A 358 -0.46 21.58 -27.37
C LYS A 358 0.43 21.21 -26.18
N GLY A 359 -0.15 20.85 -25.04
CA GLY A 359 0.57 20.56 -23.80
C GLY A 359 0.29 19.15 -23.29
N LYS A 360 1.16 18.69 -22.38
CA LYS A 360 0.92 17.46 -21.61
C LYS A 360 0.03 17.77 -20.40
N ARG A 361 -0.74 16.78 -19.94
CA ARG A 361 -1.53 16.86 -18.70
C ARG A 361 -0.63 17.23 -17.52
N PRO A 362 -1.01 18.19 -16.67
CA PRO A 362 -0.24 18.52 -15.46
C PRO A 362 -0.07 17.31 -14.55
N ILE A 363 1.12 17.14 -13.98
CA ILE A 363 1.43 16.10 -12.99
C ILE A 363 2.43 16.65 -11.98
N ASP A 364 2.25 16.30 -10.71
CA ASP A 364 3.14 16.70 -9.63
C ASP A 364 3.49 15.54 -8.70
N GLY A 365 4.38 15.79 -7.74
CA GLY A 365 4.83 14.79 -6.79
C GLY A 365 3.73 14.32 -5.84
N ALA A 366 2.75 15.17 -5.52
CA ALA A 366 1.67 14.85 -4.60
C ALA A 366 0.66 13.89 -5.24
N GLU A 367 0.19 14.19 -6.45
CA GLU A 367 -0.69 13.32 -7.23
C GLU A 367 -0.02 11.96 -7.51
N THR A 368 1.26 11.98 -7.89
CA THR A 368 2.03 10.76 -8.18
C THR A 368 2.18 9.91 -6.93
N THR A 369 2.52 10.50 -5.78
CA THR A 369 2.66 9.77 -4.52
C THR A 369 1.33 9.15 -4.09
N ARG A 370 0.23 9.93 -4.13
CA ARG A 370 -1.12 9.41 -3.81
C ARG A 370 -1.48 8.23 -4.69
N THR A 371 -1.13 8.29 -5.98
CA THR A 371 -1.42 7.21 -6.93
C THR A 371 -0.64 5.94 -6.60
N ILE A 372 0.65 6.06 -6.29
CA ILE A 372 1.49 4.93 -5.87
C ILE A 372 0.95 4.29 -4.59
N ASP A 373 0.59 5.10 -3.60
CA ASP A 373 0.02 4.65 -2.33
C ASP A 373 -1.34 3.98 -2.52
N TYR A 374 -2.19 4.53 -3.38
CA TYR A 374 -3.48 3.95 -3.73
C TYR A 374 -3.32 2.57 -4.40
N ILE A 375 -2.39 2.42 -5.34
CA ILE A 375 -2.07 1.13 -5.96
C ILE A 375 -1.65 0.10 -4.91
N GLU A 376 -0.78 0.48 -3.96
CA GLU A 376 -0.35 -0.42 -2.87
C GLU A 376 -1.54 -0.85 -2.00
N GLN A 377 -2.42 0.09 -1.65
CA GLN A 377 -3.61 -0.17 -0.82
C GLN A 377 -4.60 -1.09 -1.55
N VAL A 378 -4.88 -0.85 -2.83
CA VAL A 378 -5.76 -1.70 -3.65
C VAL A 378 -5.20 -3.12 -3.73
N ALA A 379 -3.90 -3.27 -4.01
CA ALA A 379 -3.26 -4.58 -4.06
C ALA A 379 -3.31 -5.31 -2.70
N ALA A 380 -3.10 -4.59 -1.60
CA ALA A 380 -3.22 -5.16 -0.25
C ALA A 380 -4.66 -5.59 0.08
N ALA A 381 -5.65 -4.80 -0.32
CA ALA A 381 -7.06 -5.12 -0.14
C ALA A 381 -7.47 -6.33 -0.98
N ILE A 382 -6.98 -6.44 -2.22
CA ILE A 382 -7.13 -7.64 -3.05
C ILE A 382 -6.53 -8.85 -2.32
N LEU A 383 -5.32 -8.74 -1.79
CA LEU A 383 -4.66 -9.83 -1.07
C LEU A 383 -5.45 -10.28 0.17
N ASP A 384 -6.03 -9.33 0.92
CA ASP A 384 -6.89 -9.64 2.06
C ASP A 384 -8.16 -10.39 1.61
N VAL A 385 -8.82 -9.95 0.53
CA VAL A 385 -9.98 -10.66 -0.05
C VAL A 385 -9.63 -12.08 -0.48
N LEU A 386 -8.46 -12.28 -1.10
CA LEU A 386 -7.98 -13.58 -1.56
C LEU A 386 -7.56 -14.52 -0.42
N ASN A 387 -7.28 -13.98 0.76
CA ASN A 387 -6.89 -14.76 1.94
C ASN A 387 -8.11 -15.08 2.83
N SER A 388 -9.08 -14.15 2.92
CA SER A 388 -10.22 -14.28 3.83
C SER A 388 -11.25 -15.34 3.41
N ALA A 389 -11.30 -15.75 2.13
CA ALA A 389 -12.21 -16.84 1.73
C ALA A 389 -11.62 -18.25 1.95
N ALA A 390 -10.37 -18.37 2.40
CA ALA A 390 -9.81 -19.66 2.82
C ALA A 390 -10.39 -20.12 4.19
N ASP A 391 -11.07 -19.24 4.92
CA ASP A 391 -11.64 -19.47 6.26
C ASP A 391 -13.18 -19.61 6.27
N GLN A 392 -13.84 -19.84 5.11
CA GLN A 392 -15.22 -20.32 5.12
C GLN A 392 -15.23 -21.85 4.99
N PRO A 393 -15.31 -22.61 6.10
CA PRO A 393 -15.69 -24.00 6.02
C PRO A 393 -17.14 -24.09 5.56
N SER A 394 -17.32 -24.77 4.42
CA SER A 394 -18.49 -25.52 3.94
C SER A 394 -19.85 -24.82 3.89
#